data_AF-A0A409X5E6-F1
#
_entry.id   AF-A0A409X5E6-F1
#
_cell.length_a   1.000
_cell.length_b   1.000
_cell.length_c   1.000
_cell.angle_alpha   90.00
_cell.angle_beta   90.00
_cell.angle_gamma   90.00
#
_symmetry.space_group_name_H-M   'P 1'
#
loop_
_entity.id
_entity.type
_entity.pdbx_description
1 polymer ?
#
loop_
_entity_poly.entity_id
_entity_poly.type
_entity_poly.pdbx_seq_one_letter_code
_entity_poly.pdbx_strand_id
1 'polypeptide(L)'
;MGHHLKPFVRGYAFDREKIGAVFEFDHLKDPSKVLSIIGFVLERIVNSEADVALTVVYKPGAENEMLSVIVIDDDFDEEKLKNRPMRPLHPELDQYMNILTGPCVWMEQNNHDAHYARR
;
A
#
# COMPACT_ATOMS: atom_id res chain seq x y z
N MET A 1 -9.78 10.85 -15.59
CA MET A 1 -10.14 9.46 -15.95
C MET A 1 -9.54 8.58 -14.87
N GLY A 2 -10.34 7.77 -14.17
CA GLY A 2 -9.82 6.91 -13.11
C GLY A 2 -8.94 5.81 -13.69
N HIS A 3 -7.69 5.73 -13.26
CA HIS A 3 -6.86 4.56 -13.54
C HIS A 3 -7.48 3.36 -12.83
N HIS A 4 -8.07 2.43 -13.57
CA HIS A 4 -8.48 1.15 -13.02
C HIS A 4 -7.23 0.31 -12.78
N LEU A 5 -6.91 0.08 -11.51
CA LEU A 5 -5.83 -0.81 -11.11
C LEU A 5 -6.14 -2.24 -11.56
N LYS A 6 -5.10 -2.94 -12.00
CA LYS A 6 -5.19 -4.37 -12.29
C LYS A 6 -5.29 -5.19 -11.00
N PRO A 7 -5.72 -6.46 -11.06
CA PRO A 7 -5.98 -7.29 -9.89
C PRO A 7 -4.79 -7.47 -8.94
N PHE A 8 -3.57 -7.54 -9.48
CA PHE A 8 -2.36 -7.63 -8.68
C PHE A 8 -1.64 -6.30 -8.70
N VAL A 9 -1.36 -5.80 -7.49
CA VAL A 9 -0.65 -4.56 -7.27
C VAL A 9 0.65 -4.84 -6.55
N ARG A 10 1.71 -4.15 -6.98
CA ARG A 10 3.01 -4.15 -6.31
C ARG A 10 3.25 -2.79 -5.70
N GLY A 11 3.60 -2.77 -4.44
CA GLY A 11 3.73 -1.50 -3.74
C GLY A 11 4.32 -1.60 -2.35
N TYR A 12 4.13 -0.53 -1.60
CA TYR A 12 4.55 -0.42 -0.21
C TYR A 12 3.33 -0.22 0.68
N ALA A 13 3.18 -1.07 1.69
CA ALA A 13 2.11 -0.97 2.66
C ALA A 13 2.52 -0.09 3.84
N PHE A 14 1.60 0.74 4.34
CA PHE A 14 1.80 1.43 5.62
C PHE A 14 1.79 0.44 6.77
N ASP A 15 2.83 0.51 7.60
CA ASP A 15 3.03 -0.41 8.70
C ASP A 15 2.75 0.31 10.03
N ARG A 16 1.67 -0.11 10.69
CA ARG A 16 1.19 0.55 11.92
C ARG A 16 2.20 0.46 13.05
N GLU A 17 2.92 -0.65 13.14
CA GLU A 17 3.95 -0.88 14.16
C GLU A 17 5.14 0.05 13.92
N LYS A 18 5.62 0.13 12.67
CA LYS A 18 6.69 1.06 12.31
C LYS A 18 6.30 2.53 12.52
N ILE A 19 5.06 2.89 12.17
CA ILE A 19 4.53 4.24 12.45
C ILE A 19 4.56 4.51 13.96
N GLY A 20 4.05 3.60 14.79
CA GLY A 20 4.11 3.74 16.24
C GLY A 20 5.54 3.90 16.76
N ALA A 21 6.48 3.12 16.23
CA ALA A 21 7.89 3.19 16.60
C ALA A 21 8.55 4.53 16.21
N VAL A 22 8.35 4.99 14.97
CA VAL A 22 8.96 6.24 14.46
C VAL A 22 8.43 7.48 15.18
N PHE A 23 7.15 7.47 15.56
CA PHE A 23 6.48 8.60 16.20
C PHE A 23 6.27 8.41 17.72
N GLU A 24 6.95 7.43 18.30
CA GLU A 24 7.02 7.14 19.73
C GLU A 24 5.64 7.03 20.42
N PHE A 25 4.73 6.25 19.85
CA PHE A 25 3.42 5.98 20.45
C PHE A 25 2.96 4.53 20.29
N ASP A 26 2.08 4.10 21.19
CA ASP A 26 1.46 2.77 21.14
C ASP A 26 0.37 2.74 20.07
N HIS A 27 0.72 2.21 18.89
CA HIS A 27 -0.17 2.10 17.74
C HIS A 27 -1.42 1.24 17.97
N LEU A 28 -1.40 0.35 18.98
CA LEU A 28 -2.58 -0.45 19.35
C LEU A 28 -3.55 0.34 20.22
N LYS A 29 -3.06 1.32 20.99
CA LYS A 29 -3.88 2.18 21.85
C LYS A 29 -4.43 3.42 21.13
N ASP A 30 -3.75 3.89 20.08
CA ASP A 30 -4.18 5.07 19.31
C ASP A 30 -4.19 4.81 17.78
N PRO A 31 -5.14 3.99 17.29
CA PRO A 31 -5.26 3.70 15.86
C PRO A 31 -5.64 4.95 15.04
N SER A 32 -6.31 5.94 15.64
CA SER A 32 -6.63 7.22 15.00
C SER A 32 -5.38 8.02 14.62
N LYS A 33 -4.35 8.01 15.48
CA LYS A 33 -3.09 8.68 15.20
C LYS A 33 -2.33 8.02 14.05
N VAL A 34 -2.39 6.69 13.94
CA VAL A 34 -1.87 5.95 12.77
C VAL A 34 -2.56 6.43 11.48
N LEU A 35 -3.89 6.46 11.45
CA LEU A 35 -4.65 6.90 10.28
C LEU A 35 -4.36 8.37 9.91
N SER A 36 -4.18 9.23 10.91
CA SER A 36 -3.83 10.65 10.70
C SER A 36 -2.44 10.80 10.05
N ILE A 37 -1.46 10.01 10.50
CA ILE A 37 -0.12 10.00 9.91
C ILE A 37 -0.16 9.48 8.47
N ILE A 38 -0.88 8.39 8.22
CA ILE A 38 -1.08 7.87 6.87
C ILE A 38 -1.71 8.95 5.99
N GLY A 39 -2.79 9.59 6.44
CA GLY A 39 -3.46 10.67 5.69
C GLY A 39 -2.51 11.83 5.34
N PHE A 40 -1.70 12.28 6.29
CA PHE A 40 -0.71 13.34 6.06
C PHE A 40 0.34 12.93 5.01
N VAL A 41 0.87 11.71 5.09
CA VAL A 41 1.86 11.20 4.13
C VAL A 41 1.23 11.09 2.74
N LEU A 42 0.01 10.58 2.65
CA LEU A 42 -0.70 10.48 1.38
C LEU A 42 -0.97 11.85 0.75
N GLU A 43 -1.37 12.85 1.55
CA GLU A 43 -1.57 14.21 1.08
C GLU A 43 -0.26 14.80 0.52
N ARG A 44 0.88 14.55 1.16
CA ARG A 44 2.19 14.99 0.66
C ARG A 44 2.55 14.35 -0.67
N ILE A 45 2.36 13.04 -0.79
CA ILE A 45 2.67 12.29 -2.00
C ILE A 45 1.75 12.71 -3.15
N VAL A 46 0.44 12.83 -2.93
CA VAL A 46 -0.54 13.25 -3.96
C VAL A 46 -0.28 14.68 -4.45
N ASN A 47 0.19 15.56 -3.57
CA ASN A 47 0.57 16.93 -3.94
C ASN A 47 1.98 17.04 -4.53
N SER A 48 2.71 15.92 -4.65
CA SER A 48 4.02 15.87 -5.31
C SER A 48 3.88 15.46 -6.79
N GLU A 49 4.99 15.52 -7.53
CA GLU A 49 5.06 14.97 -8.90
C GLU A 49 5.24 13.43 -8.91
N ALA A 50 5.13 12.76 -7.76
CA ALA A 50 5.14 11.30 -7.68
C ALA A 50 3.87 10.75 -8.35
N ASP A 51 4.00 10.30 -9.60
CA ASP A 51 2.95 9.57 -10.31
C ASP A 51 2.71 8.20 -9.64
N VAL A 52 1.89 8.19 -8.60
CA VAL A 52 1.56 7.00 -7.80
C VAL A 52 0.05 6.84 -7.66
N ALA A 53 -0.38 5.59 -7.54
CA ALA A 53 -1.76 5.24 -7.20
C ALA A 53 -1.85 4.71 -5.77
N LEU A 54 -3.05 4.76 -5.20
CA LEU A 54 -3.33 4.31 -3.84
C LEU A 54 -4.43 3.25 -3.87
N THR A 55 -4.28 2.21 -3.06
CA THR A 55 -5.31 1.19 -2.93
C THR A 55 -5.32 0.55 -1.54
N VAL A 56 -6.38 -0.21 -1.26
CA VAL A 56 -6.52 -1.04 -0.06
C VAL A 56 -6.44 -2.51 -0.49
N VAL A 57 -5.67 -3.29 0.27
CA VAL A 57 -5.52 -4.72 0.05
C VAL A 57 -5.73 -5.47 1.36
N TYR A 58 -6.09 -6.74 1.28
CA TYR A 58 -6.09 -7.63 2.44
C TYR A 58 -4.71 -8.24 2.64
N LYS A 59 -4.26 -8.28 3.89
CA LYS A 59 -3.03 -8.97 4.25
C LYS A 59 -3.22 -10.48 4.06
N PRO A 60 -2.33 -11.15 3.30
CA PRO A 60 -2.42 -12.60 3.11
C PRO A 60 -2.37 -13.33 4.46
N GLY A 61 -3.32 -14.23 4.71
CA GLY A 61 -3.42 -14.99 5.96
C GLY A 61 -4.01 -14.20 7.15
N ALA A 62 -4.38 -12.94 6.95
CA ALA A 62 -5.09 -12.11 7.92
C ALA A 62 -6.21 -11.36 7.21
N GLU A 63 -7.25 -12.09 6.79
CA GLU A 63 -8.36 -11.59 5.95
C GLU A 63 -9.15 -10.43 6.56
N ASN A 64 -8.98 -10.14 7.85
CA ASN A 64 -9.58 -8.98 8.53
C ASN A 64 -8.64 -7.77 8.64
N GLU A 65 -7.39 -7.89 8.20
CA GLU A 65 -6.39 -6.82 8.26
C GLU A 65 -6.24 -6.15 6.88
N MET A 66 -6.86 -4.97 6.75
CA MET A 66 -6.71 -4.11 5.59
C MET A 66 -5.42 -3.29 5.68
N LEU A 67 -4.67 -3.27 4.58
CA LEU A 67 -3.45 -2.50 4.40
C LEU A 67 -3.68 -1.41 3.36
N SER A 68 -3.30 -0.18 3.68
CA SER A 68 -3.20 0.91 2.71
C SER A 68 -1.86 0.79 1.97
N VAL A 69 -1.91 0.72 0.64
CA VAL A 69 -0.76 0.47 -0.21
C VAL A 69 -0.55 1.61 -1.19
N ILE A 70 0.69 2.10 -1.24
CA ILE A 70 1.19 2.96 -2.32
C ILE A 70 1.60 2.05 -3.48
N VAL A 71 0.87 2.13 -4.58
CA VAL A 71 1.07 1.30 -5.76
C VAL A 71 2.19 1.88 -6.63
N ILE A 72 3.19 1.05 -6.89
CA ILE A 72 4.31 1.36 -7.79
C ILE A 72 4.11 0.70 -9.14
N ASP A 73 3.40 -0.43 -9.18
CA ASP A 73 3.13 -1.16 -10.43
C ASP A 73 1.93 -2.10 -10.30
N ASP A 74 1.34 -2.50 -11.43
CA ASP A 74 0.25 -3.46 -11.49
C ASP A 74 0.32 -4.43 -12.69
N ASP A 75 -0.28 -5.62 -12.53
CA ASP A 75 -0.46 -6.61 -13.61
C ASP A 75 -1.72 -7.46 -13.37
N PHE A 76 -2.17 -8.14 -14.42
CA PHE A 76 -3.16 -9.22 -14.33
C PHE A 76 -2.52 -10.55 -13.91
N ASP A 77 -1.19 -10.64 -13.94
CA ASP A 77 -0.40 -11.82 -13.58
C ASP A 77 0.55 -11.53 -12.41
N GLU A 78 0.33 -12.20 -11.29
CA GLU A 78 1.09 -12.05 -10.05
C GLU A 78 2.59 -12.38 -10.24
N GLU A 79 2.90 -13.49 -10.91
CA GLU A 79 4.27 -13.96 -11.09
C GLU A 79 5.04 -13.04 -12.03
N LYS A 80 4.39 -12.57 -13.08
CA LYS A 80 4.98 -11.56 -13.97
C LYS A 80 5.26 -10.25 -13.22
N LEU A 81 4.37 -9.84 -12.31
CA LEU A 81 4.55 -8.64 -11.51
C LEU A 81 5.69 -8.78 -10.49
N LYS A 82 5.82 -9.95 -9.85
CA LYS A 82 6.94 -10.28 -8.94
C LYS A 82 8.29 -10.21 -9.65
N ASN A 83 8.38 -10.76 -10.86
CA ASN A 83 9.63 -10.87 -11.62
C ASN A 83 10.01 -9.60 -12.37
N ARG A 84 9.11 -8.61 -12.48
CA ARG A 84 9.37 -7.38 -13.21
C ARG A 84 10.45 -6.55 -12.49
N PRO A 85 11.45 -5.98 -13.18
CA PRO A 85 12.41 -5.08 -12.54
C PRO A 85 11.72 -3.92 -11.80
N MET A 86 12.30 -3.50 -10.68
CA MET A 86 11.79 -2.36 -9.92
C MET A 86 12.23 -1.06 -10.59
N ARG A 87 11.28 -0.13 -10.77
CA ARG A 87 11.59 1.22 -11.21
C ARG A 87 12.18 2.02 -10.05
N PRO A 88 13.05 3.01 -10.30
CA PRO A 88 13.47 3.95 -9.27
C PRO A 88 12.25 4.58 -8.59
N LEU A 89 12.27 4.65 -7.25
CA LEU A 89 11.20 5.31 -6.51
C LEU A 89 11.33 6.82 -6.65
N HIS A 90 10.19 7.49 -6.63
CA HIS A 90 10.18 8.94 -6.51
C HIS A 90 10.82 9.34 -5.17
N PRO A 91 11.69 10.37 -5.10
CA PRO A 91 12.35 10.78 -3.86
C PRO A 91 11.38 11.07 -2.70
N GLU A 92 10.18 11.56 -3.01
CA GLU A 92 9.12 11.80 -2.03
C GLU A 92 8.66 10.53 -1.30
N LEU A 93 8.80 9.34 -1.91
CA LEU A 93 8.51 8.07 -1.25
C LEU A 93 9.65 7.60 -0.36
N ASP A 94 10.88 7.92 -0.75
CA ASP A 94 12.10 7.41 -0.11
C ASP A 94 12.19 7.86 1.36
N GLN A 95 11.77 9.09 1.64
CA GLN A 95 11.72 9.64 3.00
C GLN A 95 10.75 8.91 3.95
N TYR A 96 9.79 8.14 3.42
CA TYR A 96 8.79 7.42 4.20
C TYR A 96 9.10 5.92 4.32
N MET A 97 10.23 5.46 3.78
CA MET A 97 10.60 4.03 3.79
C MET A 97 10.72 3.43 5.20
N ASN A 98 10.94 4.25 6.23
CA ASN A 98 10.99 3.82 7.63
C ASN A 98 9.62 3.44 8.22
N ILE A 99 8.51 3.88 7.62
CA ILE A 99 7.13 3.58 8.05
C ILE A 99 6.38 2.66 7.06
N LEU A 100 7.09 2.20 6.03
CA LEU A 100 6.55 1.36 4.97
C LEU A 100 7.14 -0.06 5.03
N THR A 101 6.37 -1.03 4.55
CA THR A 101 6.79 -2.43 4.38
C THR A 101 6.57 -2.85 2.93
N GLY A 102 7.63 -3.36 2.28
CA GLY A 102 7.61 -3.74 0.88
C GLY A 102 8.98 -3.61 0.19
N PRO A 103 9.02 -3.68 -1.15
CA PRO A 103 7.86 -3.85 -2.02
C PRO A 103 7.31 -5.28 -1.94
N CYS A 104 5.99 -5.44 -1.93
CA CYS A 104 5.35 -6.75 -2.03
C CYS A 104 4.22 -6.72 -3.07
N VAL A 105 3.72 -7.90 -3.44
CA VAL A 105 2.59 -8.06 -4.35
C VAL A 105 1.37 -8.50 -3.55
N TRP A 106 0.24 -7.84 -3.81
CA TRP A 106 -1.05 -8.14 -3.18
C TRP A 106 -2.16 -8.17 -4.23
N MET A 107 -3.26 -8.83 -3.87
CA MET A 107 -4.51 -8.75 -4.61
C MET A 107 -5.31 -7.53 -4.16
N GLU A 108 -5.75 -6.72 -5.12
CA GLU A 108 -6.54 -5.53 -4.90
C GLU A 108 -7.97 -5.89 -4.42
N GLN A 109 -8.53 -5.11 -3.48
CA GLN A 109 -9.78 -5.44 -2.79
C GLN A 109 -10.99 -5.61 -3.73
N ASN A 110 -11.21 -4.71 -4.69
CA ASN A 110 -12.35 -4.82 -5.60
C ASN A 110 -12.29 -6.12 -6.42
N ASN A 111 -11.08 -6.59 -6.71
CA ASN A 111 -10.86 -7.87 -7.39
C ASN A 111 -10.91 -9.07 -6.43
N HIS A 112 -10.50 -8.90 -5.17
CA HIS A 112 -10.62 -9.92 -4.12
C HIS A 112 -12.10 -10.30 -3.91
N ASP A 113 -12.98 -9.33 -3.68
CA ASP A 113 -14.40 -9.60 -3.42
C ASP A 113 -15.07 -10.27 -4.63
N ALA A 114 -14.72 -9.86 -5.84
CA ALA A 114 -15.19 -10.50 -7.08
C ALA A 114 -14.66 -11.93 -7.28
N HIS A 115 -13.43 -12.22 -6.86
CA HIS A 115 -12.83 -13.55 -6.95
C HIS A 115 -13.47 -14.54 -5.97
N TYR A 116 -13.77 -14.10 -4.74
CA TYR A 116 -14.41 -14.93 -3.71
C TYR A 116 -15.93 -15.05 -3.86
N ALA A 117 -16.61 -14.10 -4.51
CA ALA A 117 -18.03 -14.20 -4.83
C ALA A 117 -18.35 -15.20 -5.98
N ARG A 118 -17.33 -15.70 -6.69
CA ARG A 118 -17.46 -16.65 -7.80
C ARG A 118 -17.17 -18.11 -7.41
N ARG A 119 -16.98 -18.40 -6.13
CA ARG A 119 -16.82 -19.76 -5.58
C ARG A 119 -18.04 -20.14 -4.76
#